data_AF-A0A968IN61-F1
#
_entry.id   AF-A0A968IN61-F1
#
_cell.length_a   1.000
_cell.length_b   1.000
_cell.length_c   1.000
_cell.angle_alpha   90.00
_cell.angle_beta   90.00
_cell.angle_gamma   90.00
#
_symmetry.space_group_name_H-M   'P 1'
#
loop_
_entity.id
_entity.type
_entity.pdbx_description
1 polymer ?
#
loop_
_entity_poly.entity_id
_entity_poly.type
_entity_poly.pdbx_seq_one_letter_code
_entity_poly.pdbx_strand_id
1 'polypeptide(L)'
;MGLDPSLGEALSSIQQSLSGVSWLEVMAIDSKQPIDYIIGRMTGANVKRLQPDNKSLPPTNAISLFTTDLTPIPESFGKVNEPTQAAVDRLRPRLKSLLAGQILRSILGDTSPLKVSADIFPVDDKNNPIGSGKTIRSRGLQAATIKTQSIKTQPIKLGTNLGVRIRNSEASSLYVAALVISDSGEMGVLFPFWL
;
A
#
# COMPACT_ATOMS: atom_id res chain seq x y z
N MET A 1 -4.22 11.95 -9.63
CA MET A 1 -5.20 10.85 -9.42
C MET A 1 -6.29 10.93 -10.47
N GLY A 2 -6.71 9.79 -11.04
CA GLY A 2 -7.77 9.72 -12.05
C GLY A 2 -9.13 9.35 -11.48
N LEU A 3 -10.20 9.86 -12.10
CA LEU A 3 -11.58 9.39 -11.88
C LEU A 3 -12.08 8.70 -13.14
N ASP A 4 -12.50 7.45 -13.01
CA ASP A 4 -12.95 6.64 -14.14
C ASP A 4 -14.42 6.95 -14.50
N PRO A 5 -14.77 7.05 -15.80
CA PRO A 5 -16.15 7.27 -16.23
C PRO A 5 -17.14 6.20 -15.72
N SER A 6 -16.67 4.99 -15.38
CA SER A 6 -17.50 3.95 -14.76
C SER A 6 -18.16 4.36 -13.45
N LEU A 7 -17.71 5.44 -12.80
CA LEU A 7 -18.35 6.00 -11.62
C LEU A 7 -19.75 6.55 -11.89
N GLY A 8 -20.04 6.96 -13.14
CA GLY A 8 -21.33 7.50 -13.55
C GLY A 8 -21.75 8.69 -12.67
N GLU A 9 -22.96 8.60 -12.10
CA GLU A 9 -23.53 9.64 -11.23
C GLU A 9 -22.67 9.94 -9.98
N ALA A 10 -21.83 9.01 -9.54
CA ALA A 10 -20.96 9.22 -8.37
C ALA A 10 -19.75 10.12 -8.68
N LEU A 11 -19.43 10.37 -9.96
CA LEU A 11 -18.21 11.08 -10.37
C LEU A 11 -18.12 12.48 -9.75
N SER A 12 -19.16 13.31 -9.92
CA SER A 12 -19.17 14.68 -9.40
C SER A 12 -19.08 14.72 -7.87
N SER A 13 -19.74 13.78 -7.19
CA SER A 13 -19.73 13.70 -5.72
C SER A 13 -18.37 13.26 -5.18
N ILE A 14 -17.70 12.31 -5.84
CA ILE A 14 -16.34 11.90 -5.50
C ILE A 14 -15.37 13.04 -5.76
N GLN A 15 -15.45 13.69 -6.92
CA GLN A 15 -14.60 14.83 -7.25
C GLN A 15 -14.72 15.93 -6.18
N GLN A 16 -15.93 16.33 -5.82
CA GLN A 16 -16.16 17.34 -4.79
C GLN A 16 -15.59 16.94 -3.42
N SER A 17 -15.72 15.67 -3.05
CA SER A 17 -15.22 15.13 -1.77
C SER A 17 -13.68 15.04 -1.72
N LEU A 18 -13.04 15.01 -2.89
CA LEU A 18 -11.58 14.98 -3.02
C LEU A 18 -10.97 16.38 -3.21
N SER A 19 -11.73 17.35 -3.73
CA SER A 19 -11.27 18.75 -3.91
C SER A 19 -10.78 19.42 -2.62
N GLY A 20 -11.23 18.96 -1.45
CA GLY A 20 -10.79 19.45 -0.14
C GLY A 20 -9.47 18.85 0.37
N VAL A 21 -8.84 17.95 -0.40
CA VAL A 21 -7.63 17.23 0.01
C VAL A 21 -6.40 17.91 -0.60
N SER A 22 -5.71 18.73 0.19
CA SER A 22 -4.60 19.59 -0.29
C SER A 22 -3.40 18.86 -0.88
N TRP A 23 -3.19 17.60 -0.54
CA TRP A 23 -2.11 16.76 -1.07
C TRP A 23 -2.50 15.99 -2.34
N LEU A 24 -3.73 16.12 -2.81
CA LEU A 24 -4.29 15.31 -3.88
C LEU A 24 -4.76 16.16 -5.06
N GLU A 25 -4.20 15.88 -6.23
CA GLU A 25 -4.68 16.46 -7.48
C GLU A 25 -5.56 15.45 -8.24
N VAL A 26 -6.79 15.85 -8.55
CA VAL A 26 -7.75 15.06 -9.33
C VAL A 26 -7.69 15.49 -10.78
N MET A 27 -7.47 14.53 -11.67
CA MET A 27 -7.27 14.75 -13.10
C MET A 27 -8.20 13.83 -13.91
N ALA A 28 -8.55 14.28 -15.11
CA ALA A 28 -9.21 13.41 -16.08
C ALA A 28 -8.23 12.36 -16.63
N ILE A 29 -8.73 11.13 -16.88
CA ILE A 29 -7.90 10.00 -17.32
C ILE A 29 -7.26 10.22 -18.70
N ASP A 30 -7.82 11.11 -19.51
CA ASP A 30 -7.31 11.51 -20.82
C ASP A 30 -6.22 12.60 -20.76
N SER A 31 -5.86 13.07 -19.56
CA SER A 31 -4.81 14.05 -19.41
C SER A 31 -3.46 13.48 -19.86
N LYS A 32 -2.64 14.30 -20.52
CA LYS A 32 -1.26 13.93 -20.92
C LYS A 32 -0.30 13.79 -19.73
N GLN A 33 -0.79 14.00 -18.51
CA GLN A 33 0.01 13.90 -17.30
C GLN A 33 -0.09 12.50 -16.69
N PRO A 34 1.00 12.01 -16.06
CA PRO A 34 0.98 10.70 -15.44
C PRO A 34 0.00 10.67 -14.26
N ILE A 35 -0.92 9.72 -14.29
CA ILE A 35 -1.81 9.42 -13.17
C ILE A 35 -1.25 8.24 -12.41
N ASP A 36 -1.13 8.35 -11.08
CA ASP A 36 -0.62 7.25 -10.26
C ASP A 36 -1.68 6.17 -10.00
N TYR A 37 -2.89 6.62 -9.66
CA TYR A 37 -4.01 5.77 -9.26
C TYR A 37 -5.33 6.30 -9.77
N ILE A 38 -6.28 5.38 -9.97
CA ILE A 38 -7.62 5.65 -10.48
C ILE A 38 -8.66 5.22 -9.44
N ILE A 39 -9.68 6.03 -9.16
CA ILE A 39 -10.93 5.56 -8.55
C ILE A 39 -11.90 5.20 -9.68
N GLY A 40 -12.48 4.01 -9.59
CA GLY A 40 -13.46 3.54 -10.56
C GLY A 40 -14.43 2.53 -9.97
N ARG A 41 -15.35 2.03 -10.79
CA ARG A 41 -16.17 0.85 -10.48
C ARG A 41 -15.61 -0.39 -11.15
N MET A 42 -15.74 -1.52 -10.48
CA MET A 42 -15.49 -2.81 -11.13
C MET A 42 -16.55 -3.09 -12.19
N THR A 43 -16.17 -3.12 -13.46
CA THR A 43 -17.08 -3.43 -14.57
C THR A 43 -17.00 -4.91 -14.97
N GLY A 44 -18.03 -5.42 -15.64
CA GLY A 44 -17.99 -6.78 -16.20
C GLY A 44 -16.86 -6.99 -17.22
N ALA A 45 -16.45 -5.93 -17.93
CA ALA A 45 -15.29 -5.96 -18.83
C ALA A 45 -13.98 -6.12 -18.06
N ASN A 46 -13.81 -5.38 -16.96
CA ASN A 46 -12.63 -5.51 -16.09
C ASN A 46 -12.57 -6.89 -15.45
N VAL A 47 -13.69 -7.41 -14.95
CA VAL A 47 -13.76 -8.75 -14.39
C VAL A 47 -13.27 -9.78 -15.40
N LYS A 48 -13.83 -9.81 -16.62
CA LYS A 48 -13.45 -10.76 -17.69
C LYS A 48 -11.97 -10.72 -18.03
N ARG A 49 -11.38 -9.52 -18.09
CA ARG A 49 -9.94 -9.32 -18.35
C ARG A 49 -9.05 -9.89 -17.23
N LEU A 50 -9.52 -9.87 -15.99
CA LEU A 50 -8.72 -10.19 -14.79
C LEU A 50 -8.94 -11.63 -14.26
N GLN A 51 -9.83 -12.42 -14.87
CA GLN A 51 -10.23 -13.75 -14.37
C GLN A 51 -9.14 -14.83 -14.28
N PRO A 52 -7.99 -14.81 -15.00
CA PRO A 52 -6.99 -15.85 -14.80
C PRO A 52 -6.13 -15.69 -13.53
N ASP A 53 -5.94 -14.46 -13.02
CA ASP A 53 -4.76 -14.17 -12.17
C ASP A 53 -5.06 -13.67 -10.74
N ASN A 54 -6.27 -13.21 -10.43
CA ASN A 54 -6.54 -12.48 -9.17
C ASN A 54 -7.56 -13.15 -8.24
N LYS A 55 -7.09 -13.57 -7.05
CA LYS A 55 -7.92 -14.21 -6.01
C LYS A 55 -8.78 -13.25 -5.17
N SER A 56 -8.62 -11.93 -5.31
CA SER A 56 -9.36 -10.93 -4.55
C SER A 56 -9.87 -9.82 -5.46
N LEU A 57 -10.75 -10.20 -6.40
CA LEU A 57 -11.42 -9.23 -7.26
C LEU A 57 -12.58 -8.57 -6.50
N PRO A 58 -12.72 -7.24 -6.60
CA PRO A 58 -13.94 -6.55 -6.17
C PRO A 58 -15.19 -7.15 -6.82
N PRO A 59 -16.34 -7.16 -6.11
CA PRO A 59 -17.63 -7.44 -6.74
C PRO A 59 -17.91 -6.48 -7.89
N THR A 60 -18.62 -6.92 -8.93
CA THR A 60 -19.10 -6.04 -9.99
C THR A 60 -19.88 -4.86 -9.41
N ASN A 61 -19.65 -3.66 -9.94
CA ASN A 61 -20.15 -2.36 -9.50
C ASN A 61 -19.60 -1.81 -8.18
N ALA A 62 -18.72 -2.53 -7.47
CA ALA A 62 -18.05 -1.99 -6.28
C ALA A 62 -17.07 -0.85 -6.66
N ILE A 63 -17.04 0.20 -5.85
CA ILE A 63 -16.07 1.30 -6.00
C ILE A 63 -14.74 0.86 -5.37
N SER A 64 -13.64 1.06 -6.10
CA SER A 64 -12.31 0.60 -5.70
C SER A 64 -11.23 1.54 -6.20
N LEU A 65 -10.02 1.41 -5.64
CA LEU A 65 -8.81 1.94 -6.26
C LEU A 65 -8.29 0.96 -7.30
N PHE A 66 -7.75 1.51 -8.37
CA PHE A 66 -7.15 0.80 -9.49
C PHE A 66 -5.79 1.41 -9.82
N THR A 67 -4.90 0.58 -10.34
CA THR A 67 -3.72 1.01 -11.09
C THR A 67 -4.13 1.55 -12.47
N THR A 68 -3.18 2.16 -13.18
CA THR A 68 -3.42 2.78 -14.50
C THR A 68 -3.87 1.82 -15.59
N ASP A 69 -3.55 0.53 -15.46
CA ASP A 69 -4.04 -0.56 -16.31
C ASP A 69 -5.41 -1.11 -15.85
N LEU A 70 -6.13 -0.36 -15.00
CA LEU A 70 -7.43 -0.73 -14.41
C LEU A 70 -7.40 -2.06 -13.63
N THR A 71 -6.25 -2.45 -13.09
CA THR A 71 -6.15 -3.60 -12.17
C THR A 71 -6.51 -3.14 -10.76
N PRO A 72 -7.43 -3.83 -10.05
CA PRO A 72 -7.89 -3.40 -8.73
C PRO A 72 -6.78 -3.55 -7.69
N ILE A 73 -6.62 -2.53 -6.85
CA ILE A 73 -5.72 -2.62 -5.70
C ILE A 73 -6.38 -3.52 -4.65
N PRO A 74 -5.69 -4.56 -4.15
CA PRO A 74 -6.23 -5.45 -3.13
C PRO A 74 -6.71 -4.69 -1.89
N GLU A 75 -7.83 -5.16 -1.31
CA GLU A 75 -8.45 -4.61 -0.10
C GLU A 75 -8.90 -3.14 -0.22
N SER A 76 -8.92 -2.59 -1.44
CA SER A 76 -9.39 -1.23 -1.70
C SER A 76 -10.85 -1.17 -2.15
N PHE A 77 -11.58 -2.29 -2.16
CA PHE A 77 -12.99 -2.34 -2.53
C PHE A 77 -13.91 -2.47 -1.33
N GLY A 78 -15.08 -1.87 -1.45
CA GLY A 78 -16.15 -1.98 -0.46
C GLY A 78 -17.28 -2.88 -0.92
N LYS A 79 -18.47 -2.61 -0.40
CA LYS A 79 -19.68 -3.37 -0.75
C LYS A 79 -20.27 -2.85 -2.07
N VAL A 80 -21.03 -3.71 -2.74
CA VAL A 80 -21.89 -3.27 -3.85
C VAL A 80 -22.88 -2.23 -3.32
N ASN A 81 -23.10 -1.17 -4.09
CA ASN A 81 -23.99 -0.05 -3.72
C ASN A 81 -23.61 0.67 -2.42
N GLU A 82 -22.34 0.65 -2.02
CA GLU A 82 -21.90 1.52 -0.93
C GLU A 82 -22.17 3.00 -1.27
N PRO A 83 -22.60 3.81 -0.29
CA PRO A 83 -22.76 5.25 -0.50
C PRO A 83 -21.45 5.89 -0.94
N THR A 84 -21.53 6.88 -1.84
CA THR A 84 -20.35 7.56 -2.38
C THR A 84 -19.45 8.13 -1.27
N GLN A 85 -20.02 8.76 -0.25
CA GLN A 85 -19.27 9.30 0.87
C GLN A 85 -18.51 8.20 1.65
N ALA A 86 -19.18 7.07 1.89
CA ALA A 86 -18.56 5.93 2.58
C ALA A 86 -17.41 5.33 1.77
N ALA A 87 -17.54 5.30 0.44
CA ALA A 87 -16.45 4.90 -0.45
C ALA A 87 -15.25 5.86 -0.33
N VAL A 88 -15.49 7.18 -0.36
CA VAL A 88 -14.42 8.19 -0.23
C VAL A 88 -13.72 8.08 1.13
N ASP A 89 -14.48 7.99 2.22
CA ASP A 89 -13.93 7.92 3.58
C ASP A 89 -13.06 6.67 3.77
N ARG A 90 -13.45 5.56 3.17
CA ARG A 90 -12.69 4.30 3.16
C ARG A 90 -11.45 4.36 2.27
N LEU A 91 -11.56 5.01 1.10
CA LEU A 91 -10.49 5.03 0.09
C LEU A 91 -9.41 6.06 0.37
N ARG A 92 -9.75 7.20 0.97
CA ARG A 92 -8.81 8.27 1.30
C ARG A 92 -7.59 7.80 2.11
N PRO A 93 -7.73 7.09 3.24
CA PRO A 93 -6.57 6.62 4.01
C PRO A 93 -5.72 5.60 3.23
N ARG A 94 -6.37 4.72 2.45
CA ARG A 94 -5.68 3.75 1.58
C ARG A 94 -4.86 4.45 0.51
N LEU A 95 -5.42 5.45 -0.16
CA LEU A 95 -4.75 6.26 -1.16
C LEU A 95 -3.55 7.01 -0.57
N LYS A 96 -3.72 7.62 0.61
CA LYS A 96 -2.64 8.32 1.31
C LYS A 96 -1.47 7.38 1.62
N SER A 97 -1.76 6.17 2.10
CA SER A 97 -0.73 5.15 2.38
C SER A 97 0.02 4.72 1.12
N LEU A 98 -0.70 4.50 0.01
CA LEU A 98 -0.11 4.12 -1.28
C LEU A 98 0.81 5.22 -1.84
N LEU A 99 0.35 6.47 -1.84
CA LEU A 99 1.14 7.60 -2.30
C LEU A 99 2.35 7.86 -1.41
N ALA A 100 2.22 7.72 -0.09
CA ALA A 100 3.36 7.78 0.82
C ALA A 100 4.41 6.71 0.46
N GLY A 101 3.98 5.47 0.23
CA GLY A 101 4.86 4.39 -0.23
C GLY A 101 5.53 4.70 -1.57
N GLN A 102 4.80 5.30 -2.52
CA GLN A 102 5.32 5.69 -3.82
C GLN A 102 6.36 6.82 -3.72
N ILE A 103 6.11 7.84 -2.90
CA ILE A 103 7.05 8.94 -2.62
C ILE A 103 8.31 8.41 -1.95
N LEU A 104 8.17 7.54 -0.94
CA LEU A 104 9.34 6.91 -0.31
C LEU A 104 10.15 6.12 -1.34
N ARG A 105 9.49 5.39 -2.24
CA ARG A 105 10.18 4.67 -3.31
C ARG A 105 10.87 5.60 -4.31
N SER A 106 10.28 6.75 -4.66
CA SER A 106 10.91 7.69 -5.58
C SER A 106 12.13 8.37 -4.97
N ILE A 107 12.09 8.68 -3.66
CA ILE A 107 13.23 9.23 -2.92
C ILE A 107 14.36 8.20 -2.78
N LEU A 108 14.02 6.96 -2.44
CA LEU A 108 15.00 5.89 -2.24
C LEU A 108 15.65 5.42 -3.55
N GLY A 109 15.06 5.77 -4.70
CA GLY A 109 15.41 5.23 -6.00
C GLY A 109 15.17 3.71 -6.06
N ASP A 110 15.41 3.11 -7.22
CA ASP A 110 15.22 1.66 -7.35
C ASP A 110 16.40 0.86 -6.75
N THR A 111 17.59 1.42 -6.53
CA THR A 111 18.78 0.61 -6.22
C THR A 111 19.66 1.21 -5.12
N SER A 112 19.56 0.65 -3.92
CA SER A 112 20.60 0.79 -2.90
C SER A 112 21.48 -0.47 -2.91
N PRO A 113 22.83 -0.34 -3.05
CA PRO A 113 23.75 -1.47 -2.97
C PRO A 113 23.92 -1.99 -1.53
N LEU A 114 23.35 -1.29 -0.54
CA LEU A 114 23.47 -1.62 0.87
C LEU A 114 23.03 -3.06 1.14
N LYS A 115 23.72 -3.72 2.08
CA LYS A 115 23.48 -5.07 2.54
C LYS A 115 22.78 -5.03 3.90
N VAL A 116 21.47 -4.81 3.88
CA VAL A 116 20.64 -4.66 5.09
C VAL A 116 19.45 -5.60 5.02
N SER A 117 19.11 -6.24 6.13
CA SER A 117 17.87 -7.00 6.27
C SER A 117 17.06 -6.52 7.46
N ALA A 118 15.73 -6.55 7.33
CA ALA A 118 14.79 -6.29 8.41
C ALA A 118 13.89 -7.50 8.63
N ASP A 119 13.75 -7.93 9.88
CA ASP A 119 12.80 -8.96 10.30
C ASP A 119 11.65 -8.29 11.07
N ILE A 120 10.41 -8.59 10.70
CA ILE A 120 9.21 -8.16 11.43
C ILE A 120 8.54 -9.41 12.00
N PHE A 121 8.40 -9.51 13.33
CA PHE A 121 7.89 -10.70 14.01
C PHE A 121 7.01 -10.34 15.22
N PRO A 122 6.05 -11.19 15.60
CA PRO A 122 5.26 -10.96 16.81
C PRO A 122 6.12 -11.11 18.07
N VAL A 123 5.85 -10.28 19.07
CA VAL A 123 6.52 -10.30 20.38
C VAL A 123 5.54 -10.37 21.55
N ASP A 124 5.99 -10.89 22.68
CA ASP A 124 5.27 -10.78 23.96
C ASP A 124 5.42 -9.38 24.59
N ASP A 125 4.77 -9.15 25.74
CA ASP A 125 4.86 -7.89 26.49
C ASP A 125 6.26 -7.56 27.02
N LYS A 126 7.19 -8.53 26.95
CA LYS A 126 8.59 -8.38 27.33
C LYS A 126 9.52 -8.27 26.11
N ASN A 127 8.96 -8.03 24.91
CA ASN A 127 9.66 -7.94 23.63
C ASN A 127 10.38 -9.22 23.17
N ASN A 128 10.01 -10.41 23.69
CA ASN A 128 10.54 -11.68 23.21
C ASN A 128 9.79 -12.15 21.96
N PRO A 129 10.48 -12.66 20.91
CA PRO A 129 9.81 -13.21 19.74
C PRO A 129 8.91 -14.40 20.10
N ILE A 130 7.63 -14.37 19.71
CA ILE A 130 6.64 -15.43 19.97
C ILE A 130 6.15 -16.14 18.70
N GLY A 131 6.79 -15.89 17.56
CA GLY A 131 6.41 -16.50 16.29
C GLY A 131 7.33 -16.14 15.13
N SER A 132 7.06 -16.75 13.99
CA SER A 132 7.79 -16.50 12.75
C SER A 132 7.45 -15.13 12.18
N GLY A 133 8.47 -14.45 11.69
CA GLY A 133 8.36 -13.13 11.07
C GLY A 133 8.47 -13.13 9.56
N LYS A 134 8.32 -11.93 8.98
CA LYS A 134 8.65 -11.65 7.58
C LYS A 134 10.02 -10.99 7.50
N THR A 135 10.94 -11.59 6.76
CA THR A 135 12.24 -10.99 6.45
C THR A 135 12.15 -10.21 5.14
N ILE A 136 12.61 -8.96 5.18
CA ILE A 136 12.79 -8.07 4.04
C ILE A 136 14.30 -7.89 3.87
N ARG A 137 14.80 -8.06 2.64
CA ARG A 137 16.23 -7.92 2.34
C ARG A 137 16.43 -6.84 1.28
N SER A 138 17.47 -6.03 1.42
CA SER A 138 17.92 -5.13 0.35
C SER A 138 18.49 -5.91 -0.84
N ARG A 139 18.59 -5.26 -2.01
CA ARG A 139 19.16 -5.91 -3.21
C ARG A 139 20.62 -6.34 -3.03
N GLY A 140 21.41 -5.59 -2.26
CA GLY A 140 22.79 -5.98 -1.91
C GLY A 140 22.90 -7.35 -1.22
N LEU A 141 21.84 -7.77 -0.50
CA LEU A 141 21.74 -9.12 0.06
C LEU A 141 20.99 -10.10 -0.87
N GLN A 142 20.03 -9.64 -1.69
CA GLN A 142 19.31 -10.52 -2.62
C GLN A 142 20.18 -11.02 -3.77
N ALA A 143 21.15 -10.22 -4.24
CA ALA A 143 22.13 -10.64 -5.24
C ALA A 143 22.97 -11.87 -4.81
N ALA A 144 22.96 -12.20 -3.51
CA ALA A 144 23.69 -13.35 -2.96
C ALA A 144 22.83 -14.63 -2.81
N THR A 145 21.50 -14.59 -2.87
CA THR A 145 20.66 -15.81 -2.80
C THR A 145 19.22 -15.52 -3.26
N ILE A 146 18.83 -16.06 -4.42
CA ILE A 146 17.42 -16.06 -4.88
C ILE A 146 16.68 -17.21 -4.18
N LYS A 147 16.07 -16.91 -3.02
CA LYS A 147 14.89 -17.64 -2.53
C LYS A 147 13.94 -16.65 -1.88
N THR A 148 13.05 -16.07 -2.67
CA THR A 148 11.80 -15.47 -2.18
C THR A 148 10.91 -16.61 -1.68
N GLN A 149 11.09 -17.01 -0.42
CA GLN A 149 10.09 -17.82 0.24
C GLN A 149 8.87 -16.94 0.48
N SER A 150 7.84 -17.11 -0.37
CA SER A 150 6.48 -16.73 -0.04
C SER A 150 6.03 -17.62 1.14
N ILE A 151 6.39 -17.22 2.35
CA ILE A 151 5.82 -17.80 3.56
C ILE A 151 4.45 -17.14 3.69
N LYS A 152 3.39 -17.96 3.64
CA LYS A 152 2.03 -17.55 3.98
C LYS A 152 2.10 -16.74 5.27
N THR A 153 1.86 -15.44 5.19
CA THR A 153 1.69 -14.59 6.37
C THR A 153 0.53 -15.18 7.14
N GLN A 154 0.80 -15.85 8.27
CA GLN A 154 -0.28 -16.12 9.21
C GLN A 154 -0.91 -14.77 9.55
N PRO A 155 -2.24 -14.64 9.45
CA PRO A 155 -2.90 -13.38 9.77
C PRO A 155 -2.54 -12.99 11.20
N ILE A 156 -1.87 -11.84 11.34
CA ILE A 156 -1.52 -11.26 12.63
C ILE A 156 -2.83 -10.80 13.27
N LYS A 157 -3.11 -11.26 14.50
CA LYS A 157 -4.32 -10.85 15.22
C LYS A 157 -4.21 -9.37 15.60
N LEU A 158 -5.33 -8.66 15.53
CA LEU A 158 -5.38 -7.28 16.04
C LEU A 158 -4.95 -7.26 17.51
N GLY A 159 -4.14 -6.27 17.89
CA GLY A 159 -3.56 -6.17 19.24
C GLY A 159 -2.28 -7.00 19.46
N THR A 160 -1.74 -7.66 18.44
CA THR A 160 -0.43 -8.33 18.55
C THR A 160 0.69 -7.30 18.54
N ASN A 161 1.56 -7.32 19.55
CA ASN A 161 2.79 -6.51 19.56
C ASN A 161 3.77 -7.03 18.50
N LEU A 162 4.42 -6.12 17.78
CA LEU A 162 5.38 -6.44 16.73
C LEU A 162 6.77 -5.89 17.06
N GLY A 163 7.78 -6.76 16.93
CA GLY A 163 9.18 -6.39 16.96
C GLY A 163 9.74 -6.19 15.55
N VAL A 164 10.60 -5.19 15.38
CA VAL A 164 11.39 -4.98 14.17
C VAL A 164 12.87 -5.13 14.52
N ARG A 165 13.56 -6.04 13.82
CA ARG A 165 15.01 -6.23 13.96
C ARG A 165 15.70 -5.89 12.65
N ILE A 166 16.63 -4.94 12.69
CA ILE A 166 17.42 -4.54 11.54
C ILE A 166 18.83 -5.08 11.69
N ARG A 167 19.36 -5.70 10.63
CA ARG A 167 20.72 -6.22 10.56
C ARG A 167 21.48 -5.49 9.46
N ASN A 168 22.54 -4.80 9.86
CA ASN A 168 23.51 -4.21 8.96
C ASN A 168 24.61 -5.24 8.67
N SER A 169 24.79 -5.60 7.40
CA SER A 169 25.86 -6.48 6.92
C SER A 169 26.91 -5.73 6.09
N GLU A 170 26.94 -4.40 6.19
CA GLU A 170 28.02 -3.59 5.66
C GLU A 170 29.24 -3.58 6.59
N ALA A 171 30.40 -3.26 6.02
CA ALA A 171 31.63 -3.05 6.80
C ALA A 171 31.59 -1.72 7.60
N SER A 172 30.78 -0.76 7.16
CA SER A 172 30.60 0.54 7.82
C SER A 172 29.34 0.57 8.69
N SER A 173 29.36 1.42 9.71
CA SER A 173 28.15 1.73 10.50
C SER A 173 27.17 2.53 9.64
N LEU A 174 25.90 2.16 9.69
CA LEU A 174 24.82 2.84 8.98
C LEU A 174 23.91 3.56 9.97
N TYR A 175 23.49 4.76 9.62
CA TYR A 175 22.35 5.40 10.26
C TYR A 175 21.07 4.80 9.67
N VAL A 176 20.16 4.37 10.54
CA VAL A 176 18.92 3.71 10.14
C VAL A 176 17.75 4.44 10.80
N ALA A 177 16.70 4.68 10.01
CA ALA A 177 15.41 5.11 10.51
C ALA A 177 14.36 4.03 10.17
N ALA A 178 13.46 3.78 11.11
CA ALA A 178 12.29 2.92 10.90
C ALA A 178 11.04 3.79 10.91
N LEU A 179 10.24 3.68 9.85
CA LEU A 179 8.99 4.42 9.68
C LEU A 179 7.85 3.41 9.52
N VAL A 180 6.67 3.75 10.04
CA VAL A 180 5.44 3.00 9.84
C VAL A 180 4.43 3.87 9.13
N ILE A 181 3.65 3.26 8.24
CA ILE A 181 2.47 3.86 7.64
C ILE A 181 1.27 3.07 8.15
N SER A 182 0.36 3.72 8.87
CA SER A 182 -0.86 3.09 9.37
C SER A 182 -1.86 2.79 8.24
N ASP A 183 -2.92 2.06 8.58
CA ASP A 183 -4.08 1.89 7.70
C ASP A 183 -4.81 3.20 7.40
N SER A 184 -4.75 4.18 8.31
CA SER A 184 -5.21 5.56 8.13
C SER A 184 -4.31 6.39 7.19
N GLY A 185 -3.16 5.84 6.77
CA GLY A 185 -2.17 6.53 5.94
C GLY A 185 -1.36 7.58 6.70
N GLU A 186 -1.34 7.52 8.03
CA GLU A 186 -0.48 8.35 8.87
C GLU A 186 0.91 7.73 8.96
N MET A 187 1.93 8.59 8.96
CA MET A 187 3.32 8.18 9.08
C MET A 187 3.80 8.42 10.50
N GLY A 188 4.39 7.39 11.11
CA GLY A 188 5.06 7.48 12.40
C GLY A 188 6.53 7.10 12.28
N VAL A 189 7.39 7.78 13.03
CA VAL A 189 8.78 7.36 13.21
C VAL A 189 8.81 6.35 14.34
N LEU A 190 9.24 5.13 14.05
CA LEU A 190 9.50 4.07 15.03
C LEU A 190 10.95 4.08 15.50
N PHE A 191 11.87 4.67 14.75
CA PHE A 191 13.26 4.83 15.18
C PHE A 191 13.96 5.89 14.31
N PRO A 192 14.87 6.72 14.87
CA PRO A 192 15.09 6.86 16.32
C PRO A 192 13.88 7.52 16.99
N PHE A 193 13.54 7.06 18.19
CA PHE A 193 12.58 7.76 19.03
C PHE A 193 13.30 8.93 19.71
N TRP A 194 12.88 10.14 19.40
CA TRP A 194 13.20 11.31 20.20
C TRP A 194 12.05 11.48 21.19
N LEU A 195 12.33 11.31 22.49
CA LEU A 195 11.42 11.65 23.58
C LEU A 195 11.33 13.18 23.74
#